data_AF-A0A928PGP4-F1
#
_entry.id   AF-A0A928PGP4-F1
#
_cell.length_a   1.000
_cell.length_b   1.000
_cell.length_c   1.000
_cell.angle_alpha   90.00
_cell.angle_beta   90.00
_cell.angle_gamma   90.00
#
_symmetry.space_group_name_H-M   'P 1'
#
loop_
_entity.id
_entity.type
_entity.pdbx_description
1 polymer ?
#
loop_
_entity_poly.entity_id
_entity_poly.type
_entity_poly.pdbx_seq_one_letter_code
_entity_poly.pdbx_strand_id
1 'polypeptide(L)'
;MPWYIEWLLFYLVIINIISIIVTIYDKSAAKKNKWRVSEKTLFILSAAGAGLSIYLTMLTIRHKTLHKRFMIGIPAIIIIEIMIIILIAYLVMLHG
;
A
#
# COMPACT_ATOMS: atom_id res chain seq x y z
N MET A 1 -23.69 3.57 12.08
CA MET A 1 -22.25 3.42 11.74
C MET A 1 -21.52 4.60 12.33
N PRO A 2 -20.42 4.39 13.08
CA PRO A 2 -19.65 5.48 13.64
C PRO A 2 -19.09 6.36 12.52
N TRP A 3 -19.25 7.68 12.63
CA TRP A 3 -18.85 8.68 11.62
C TRP A 3 -17.36 8.59 11.23
N TYR A 4 -16.48 8.07 12.10
CA TYR A 4 -15.06 7.89 11.81
C TYR A 4 -14.76 6.84 10.72
N ILE A 5 -15.65 5.86 10.50
CA ILE A 5 -15.44 4.80 9.51
C ILE A 5 -15.52 5.38 8.09
N GLU A 6 -16.43 6.32 7.85
CA GLU A 6 -16.60 6.97 6.54
C GLU A 6 -15.35 7.77 6.14
N TRP A 7 -14.81 8.55 7.08
CA TRP A 7 -13.56 9.30 6.89
C TRP A 7 -12.36 8.37 6.62
N LEU A 8 -12.28 7.25 7.33
CA LEU A 8 -11.23 6.25 7.13
C LEU A 8 -11.32 5.61 5.74
N LEU A 9 -12.52 5.24 5.28
CA LEU A 9 -12.73 4.68 3.95
C LEU A 9 -12.33 5.69 2.86
N PHE A 10 -12.72 6.95 3.01
CA PHE A 10 -12.35 8.00 2.06
C PHE A 10 -10.83 8.20 1.99
N TYR A 11 -10.16 8.23 3.15
CA TYR A 11 -8.70 8.27 3.24
C TYR A 11 -8.05 7.08 2.53
N LEU A 12 -8.54 5.86 2.79
CA LEU A 12 -8.03 4.63 2.17
C LEU A 12 -8.19 4.67 0.64
N VAL A 13 -9.32 5.13 0.12
CA VAL A 13 -9.52 5.25 -1.34
C VAL A 13 -8.50 6.21 -1.94
N ILE A 14 -8.30 7.38 -1.34
CA ILE A 14 -7.35 8.38 -1.84
C ILE A 14 -5.92 7.85 -1.84
N ILE A 15 -5.45 7.26 -0.73
CA ILE A 15 -4.07 6.77 -0.64
C ILE A 15 -3.82 5.62 -1.62
N ASN A 16 -4.81 4.75 -1.85
CA ASN A 16 -4.72 3.69 -2.83
C ASN A 16 -4.60 4.25 -4.25
N ILE A 17 -5.43 5.23 -4.64
CA ILE A 17 -5.33 5.90 -5.96
C ILE A 17 -3.96 6.56 -6.15
N ILE A 18 -3.50 7.33 -5.16
CA ILE A 18 -2.18 7.99 -5.19
C ILE A 18 -1.07 6.94 -5.38
N SER A 19 -1.13 5.84 -4.64
CA SER A 19 -0.12 4.78 -4.70
C SER A 19 -0.04 4.10 -6.07
N ILE A 20 -1.18 3.91 -6.75
CA ILE A 20 -1.24 3.33 -8.10
C ILE A 20 -0.57 4.29 -9.08
N ILE A 21 -0.91 5.58 -9.03
CA ILE A 21 -0.33 6.61 -9.90
C ILE A 21 1.19 6.70 -9.70
N VAL A 22 1.66 6.74 -8.44
CA VAL A 22 3.08 6.78 -8.11
C VAL A 22 3.82 5.55 -8.64
N THR A 23 3.23 4.36 -8.50
CA THR A 23 3.83 3.10 -8.98
C THR A 23 3.91 3.05 -10.51
N ILE A 24 2.87 3.51 -11.21
CA ILE A 24 2.87 3.61 -12.68
C ILE A 24 3.88 4.67 -13.15
N TYR A 25 3.94 5.81 -12.45
CA TYR A 25 4.90 6.86 -12.74
C TYR A 25 6.34 6.35 -12.59
N ASP A 26 6.65 5.59 -11.53
CA ASP A 26 7.98 5.01 -11.33
C ASP A 26 8.41 4.13 -12.55
N LYS A 27 7.49 3.34 -13.10
CA LYS A 27 7.74 2.56 -14.33
C LYS A 27 7.99 3.47 -15.55
N SER A 28 7.20 4.53 -15.71
CA SER A 28 7.35 5.48 -16.81
C SER A 28 8.66 6.27 -16.71
N ALA A 29 9.03 6.70 -15.50
CA ALA A 29 10.28 7.39 -15.21
C ALA A 29 11.49 6.50 -15.49
N ALA A 30 11.42 5.21 -15.13
CA ALA A 30 12.46 4.24 -15.44
C ALA A 30 12.69 4.07 -16.95
N LYS A 31 11.64 4.14 -17.78
CA LYS A 31 11.74 4.09 -19.24
C LYS A 31 12.27 5.39 -19.86
N LYS A 32 11.95 6.54 -19.28
CA LYS A 32 12.27 7.87 -19.82
C LYS A 32 13.57 8.48 -19.26
N ASN A 33 14.37 7.70 -18.52
CA ASN A 33 15.56 8.19 -17.80
C ASN A 33 15.29 9.45 -16.95
N LYS A 34 14.07 9.55 -16.40
CA LYS A 34 13.69 10.63 -15.48
C LYS A 34 14.01 10.21 -14.04
N TRP A 35 13.95 11.18 -13.12
CA TRP A 35 14.09 10.94 -11.70
C TRP A 35 13.11 9.84 -11.24
N ARG A 36 13.69 8.77 -10.66
CA ARG A 36 12.94 7.61 -10.16
C ARG A 36 12.35 7.91 -8.79
N VAL A 37 11.22 7.29 -8.47
CA VAL A 37 10.64 7.42 -7.13
C VAL A 37 11.49 6.62 -6.15
N SER A 38 11.79 7.22 -5.00
CA SER A 38 12.56 6.54 -3.95
C SER A 38 11.81 5.28 -3.50
N GLU A 39 12.55 4.18 -3.32
CA GLU A 39 11.98 2.92 -2.82
C GLU A 39 11.28 3.14 -1.46
N LYS A 40 11.82 4.05 -0.64
CA LYS A 40 11.25 4.43 0.65
C LYS A 40 9.83 4.98 0.51
N THR A 41 9.54 5.76 -0.53
CA THR A 41 8.20 6.33 -0.74
C THR A 41 7.16 5.24 -0.99
N LEU A 42 7.51 4.20 -1.75
CA LEU A 42 6.62 3.06 -2.00
C LEU A 42 6.37 2.25 -0.72
N PHE A 43 7.40 2.06 0.11
CA PHE A 43 7.23 1.41 1.42
C PHE A 43 6.40 2.25 2.40
N ILE A 44 6.58 3.57 2.42
CA ILE A 44 5.77 4.48 3.25
C ILE A 44 4.31 4.46 2.80
N LEU A 45 4.04 4.54 1.49
CA LEU A 45 2.68 4.42 0.96
C LEU A 45 2.07 3.05 1.29
N SER A 46 2.87 1.98 1.23
CA SER A 46 2.43 0.64 1.61
C SER A 46 2.03 0.59 3.08
N ALA A 47 2.82 1.17 3.98
CA ALA A 47 2.55 1.21 5.42
C ALA A 47 1.44 2.20 5.82
N ALA A 48 1.04 3.08 4.90
CA ALA A 48 -0.09 4.00 5.07
C ALA A 48 -1.44 3.35 4.68
N GLY A 49 -1.50 2.04 4.44
CA GLY A 49 -2.72 1.33 4.03
C GLY A 49 -2.91 1.15 2.53
N ALA A 50 -1.89 1.45 1.70
CA ALA A 50 -1.97 1.25 0.25
C ALA A 50 -1.22 0.00 -0.24
N GLY A 51 -0.71 -0.84 0.67
CA GLY A 51 0.18 -1.96 0.34
C GLY A 51 -0.41 -2.92 -0.69
N LEU A 52 -1.70 -3.26 -0.56
CA LEU A 52 -2.39 -4.15 -1.48
C LEU A 52 -2.43 -3.59 -2.92
N SER A 53 -2.78 -2.32 -3.08
CA SER A 53 -2.85 -1.68 -4.42
C SER A 53 -1.47 -1.54 -5.05
N ILE A 54 -0.45 -1.21 -4.27
CA ILE A 54 0.93 -1.15 -4.77
C ILE A 54 1.36 -2.53 -5.26
N TYR A 55 1.13 -3.57 -4.47
CA TYR A 55 1.51 -4.94 -4.82
C TYR A 55 0.79 -5.42 -6.09
N LEU A 56 -0.52 -5.24 -6.17
CA LEU A 56 -1.32 -5.55 -7.36
C LEU A 56 -0.86 -4.77 -8.59
N THR A 57 -0.56 -3.49 -8.42
CA THR A 57 -0.08 -2.65 -9.52
C THR A 57 1.26 -3.14 -10.02
N MET A 58 2.22 -3.43 -9.12
CA MET A 58 3.54 -3.98 -9.46
C MET A 58 3.44 -5.30 -10.22
N LEU A 59 2.55 -6.20 -9.79
CA LEU A 59 2.27 -7.47 -10.48
C LEU A 59 1.69 -7.24 -11.88
N THR A 60 0.68 -6.37 -12.00
CA THR A 60 -0.01 -6.08 -13.27
C THR A 60 0.94 -5.49 -14.30
N ILE A 61 1.75 -4.51 -13.89
CA ILE A 61 2.69 -3.86 -14.79
C ILE A 61 4.05 -4.59 -14.86
N ARG A 62 4.22 -5.72 -14.16
CA ARG A 62 5.48 -6.48 -14.04
C ARG A 62 6.69 -5.58 -13.74
N HIS A 63 6.49 -4.56 -12.91
CA HIS A 63 7.54 -3.61 -12.54
C HIS A 63 8.17 -4.05 -11.22
N LYS A 64 9.50 -4.18 -11.21
CA LYS A 64 10.30 -4.58 -10.05
C LYS A 64 9.88 -5.90 -9.38
N THR A 65 9.23 -6.82 -10.10
CA THR A 65 8.85 -8.16 -9.59
C THR A 65 10.05 -9.08 -9.34
N LEU A 66 11.22 -8.78 -9.89
CA LEU A 66 12.47 -9.50 -9.61
C LEU A 66 13.19 -9.01 -8.34
N HIS A 67 12.79 -7.86 -7.78
CA HIS A 67 13.39 -7.33 -6.57
C HIS A 67 12.70 -7.94 -5.35
N LYS A 68 13.36 -8.94 -4.73
CA LYS A 68 12.88 -9.63 -3.52
C LYS A 68 12.46 -8.67 -2.40
N ARG A 69 13.12 -7.51 -2.27
CA ARG A 69 12.77 -6.48 -1.28
C ARG A 69 11.31 -6.03 -1.40
N PHE A 70 10.80 -5.82 -2.62
CA PHE A 70 9.41 -5.41 -2.84
C PHE A 70 8.46 -6.60 -2.75
N MET A 71 8.83 -7.72 -3.37
CA MET A 71 7.98 -8.92 -3.40
C MET A 71 7.84 -9.63 -2.05
N ILE A 72 8.75 -9.40 -1.11
CA ILE A 72 8.66 -9.92 0.26
C ILE A 72 8.25 -8.81 1.23
N GLY A 73 8.84 -7.61 1.09
CA GLY A 73 8.60 -6.52 2.03
C GLY A 73 7.18 -5.95 1.98
N ILE A 74 6.59 -5.76 0.79
CA ILE A 74 5.22 -5.24 0.69
C ILE A 74 4.21 -6.27 1.22
N PRO A 75 4.26 -7.57 0.84
CA PRO A 75 3.39 -8.58 1.45
C PRO A 75 3.55 -8.71 2.96
N ALA A 76 4.79 -8.59 3.48
CA ALA A 76 5.01 -8.60 4.92
C ALA A 76 4.29 -7.43 5.63
N ILE A 77 4.33 -6.23 5.04
CA ILE A 77 3.59 -5.06 5.56
C ILE A 77 2.08 -5.32 5.54
N ILE A 78 1.55 -5.85 4.43
CA ILE A 78 0.11 -6.18 4.31
C ILE A 78 -0.31 -7.18 5.40
N ILE A 79 0.50 -8.21 5.66
CA ILE A 79 0.21 -9.20 6.70
C ILE A 79 0.17 -8.53 8.08
N ILE A 80 1.14 -7.65 8.38
CA ILE A 80 1.18 -6.89 9.63
C ILE A 80 -0.07 -6.00 9.77
N GLU A 81 -0.46 -5.29 8.72
CA GLU A 81 -1.67 -4.46 8.70
C GLU A 81 -2.93 -5.29 8.99
N ILE A 82 -3.07 -6.45 8.34
CA ILE A 82 -4.21 -7.37 8.58
C ILE A 82 -4.23 -7.85 10.03
N MET A 83 -3.07 -8.24 10.59
CA MET A 83 -2.98 -8.67 11.99
C MET A 83 -3.37 -7.56 12.96
N ILE A 84 -2.95 -6.32 12.70
CA ILE A 84 -3.33 -5.15 13.50
C ILE A 84 -4.83 -4.91 13.42
N ILE A 85 -5.42 -4.97 12.23
CA ILE A 85 -6.87 -4.78 12.05
C ILE A 85 -7.67 -5.85 12.81
N ILE A 86 -7.25 -7.12 12.73
CA ILE A 86 -7.89 -8.22 13.47
C ILE A 86 -7.77 -8.01 14.98
N LEU A 87 -6.59 -7.63 15.46
CA LEU A 87 -6.36 -7.36 16.88
C LEU A 87 -7.24 -6.22 17.39
N ILE A 88 -7.33 -5.12 16.66
CA ILE A 88 -8.20 -3.98 17.00
C ILE A 88 -9.66 -4.42 17.02
N ALA A 89 -10.11 -5.15 15.99
CA ALA A 89 -11.49 -5.65 15.92
C ALA A 89 -11.83 -6.57 17.11
N TYR A 90 -10.91 -7.46 17.49
CA TYR A 90 -11.07 -8.32 18.66
C TYR A 90 -11.14 -7.53 19.97
N LEU A 91 -10.25 -6.55 20.16
CA LEU A 91 -10.25 -5.70 21.36
C LEU A 91 -11.53 -4.88 21.49
N VAL A 92 -12.04 -4.36 20.37
CA VAL A 92 -13.32 -3.63 20.31
C VAL A 92 -14.50 -4.54 20.64
N MET A 93 -14.53 -5.78 20.12
CA MET A 93 -15.56 -6.77 20.46
C MET A 93 -15.51 -7.20 21.94
N LEU A 94 -14.34 -7.20 22.57
CA LEU A 94 -14.17 -7.61 23.97
C LEU A 94 -14.59 -6.52 24.97
N HIS A 95 -14.41 -5.24 24.63
CA HIS A 95 -14.72 -4.09 25.49
C HIS A 95 -16.03 -3.37 25.13
N GLY A 96 -16.74 -3.85 24.10
CA GLY A 96 -18.01 -3.30 23.60
C GLY A 96 -19.23 -4.10 24.02
#